data_AF-A0A963LUR9-F1
#
_entry.id   AF-A0A963LUR9-F1
#
_cell.length_a   1.000
_cell.length_b   1.000
_cell.length_c   1.000
_cell.angle_alpha   90.00
_cell.angle_beta   90.00
_cell.angle_gamma   90.00
#
_symmetry.space_group_name_H-M   'P 1'
#
loop_
_entity.id
_entity.type
_entity.pdbx_description
1 polymer ?
#
loop_
_entity_poly.entity_id
_entity_poly.type
_entity_poly.pdbx_seq_one_letter_code
_entity_poly.pdbx_strand_id
1 'polypeptide(L)'
;FQAALLSHPDFVSGSFNTGFIAAHYAQGFRAEDVPHADPDFLVALAAFVRRKSRERAMAISGQLPGYGVKVGHDFSVITLDDTGQHRYTRVHVDEVVGQLGSAVVTLADKKYAITSHSRLNDICISGECNGQPFTAQIERGTPRNPLAMLVQHNGTRIETMVVSPRMAELYQKMPFKPAPDMSKYVLSPMPGLLVDVAVQVGQKVQAGERVAVIEAMKMENVLFAAADGIVGKVLAAKGDNLTVDQPIVEFA
;
A
#
# COMPACT_ATOMS: atom_id res chain seq x y z
N PHE A 1 2.98 -8.21 -10.55
CA PHE A 1 3.83 -9.27 -11.11
C PHE A 1 3.84 -9.26 -12.64
N GLN A 2 2.75 -9.60 -13.34
CA GLN A 2 2.75 -9.68 -14.82
C GLN A 2 3.26 -8.40 -15.52
N ALA A 3 2.84 -7.21 -15.07
CA ALA A 3 3.34 -5.95 -15.63
C ALA A 3 4.87 -5.79 -15.50
N ALA A 4 5.44 -6.23 -14.37
CA ALA A 4 6.88 -6.20 -14.13
C ALA A 4 7.64 -7.25 -14.95
N LEU A 5 7.01 -8.42 -15.18
CA LEU A 5 7.55 -9.46 -16.05
C LEU A 5 7.62 -8.96 -17.50
N LEU A 6 6.52 -8.37 -18.00
CA LEU A 6 6.42 -7.84 -19.36
C LEU A 6 7.39 -6.67 -19.62
N SER A 7 7.82 -5.95 -18.58
CA SER A 7 8.81 -4.89 -18.68
C SER A 7 10.26 -5.35 -18.44
N HIS A 8 10.49 -6.61 -18.06
CA HIS A 8 11.83 -7.12 -17.76
C HIS A 8 12.69 -7.19 -19.05
N PRO A 9 13.93 -6.67 -19.06
CA PRO A 9 14.76 -6.63 -20.28
C PRO A 9 14.96 -7.99 -20.96
N ASP A 10 15.23 -9.04 -20.17
CA ASP A 10 15.40 -10.41 -20.69
C ASP A 10 14.09 -10.98 -21.25
N PHE A 11 12.95 -10.59 -20.69
CA PHE A 11 11.64 -11.01 -21.20
C PHE A 11 11.31 -10.30 -22.52
N VAL A 12 11.58 -8.99 -22.59
CA VAL A 12 11.39 -8.16 -23.80
C VAL A 12 12.31 -8.61 -24.94
N SER A 13 13.56 -8.97 -24.63
CA SER A 13 14.53 -9.42 -25.63
C SER A 13 14.33 -10.88 -26.07
N GLY A 14 13.46 -11.64 -25.41
CA GLY A 14 13.28 -13.07 -25.65
C GLY A 14 14.41 -13.96 -25.08
N SER A 15 15.33 -13.40 -24.30
CA SER A 15 16.46 -14.10 -23.69
C SER A 15 16.07 -14.75 -22.35
N PHE A 16 15.13 -15.69 -22.38
CA PHE A 16 14.68 -16.40 -21.18
C PHE A 16 14.47 -17.90 -21.43
N ASN A 17 14.39 -18.67 -20.34
CA ASN A 17 14.15 -20.11 -20.37
C ASN A 17 13.10 -20.51 -19.30
N THR A 18 12.82 -21.81 -19.17
CA THR A 18 11.85 -22.34 -18.21
C THR A 18 12.23 -22.12 -16.74
N GLY A 19 13.49 -21.76 -16.45
CA GLY A 19 13.98 -21.38 -15.12
C GLY A 19 13.94 -19.88 -14.82
N PHE A 20 13.44 -19.04 -15.74
CA PHE A 20 13.47 -17.58 -15.62
C PHE A 20 12.87 -17.07 -14.30
N ILE A 21 11.67 -17.53 -13.93
CA ILE A 21 11.03 -17.08 -12.69
C ILE A 21 11.85 -17.48 -11.45
N ALA A 22 12.41 -18.70 -11.43
CA ALA A 22 13.25 -19.14 -10.33
C ALA A 22 14.56 -18.35 -10.23
N ALA A 23 15.12 -17.89 -11.36
CA ALA A 23 16.35 -17.10 -11.38
C ALA A 23 16.12 -15.65 -10.93
N HIS A 24 15.02 -15.01 -11.36
CA HIS A 24 14.79 -13.58 -11.14
C HIS A 24 13.86 -13.25 -9.97
N TYR A 25 13.05 -14.22 -9.51
CA TYR A 25 12.05 -14.03 -8.45
C TYR A 25 12.10 -15.15 -7.39
N ALA A 26 13.29 -15.70 -7.12
CA ALA A 26 13.51 -16.77 -6.14
C ALA A 26 12.97 -16.46 -4.75
N GLN A 27 13.00 -15.18 -4.36
CA GLN A 27 12.59 -14.68 -3.04
C GLN A 27 11.18 -14.08 -3.04
N GLY A 28 10.39 -14.35 -4.09
CA GLY A 28 9.06 -13.77 -4.29
C GLY A 28 9.07 -12.46 -5.08
N PHE A 29 7.89 -11.85 -5.21
CA PHE A 29 7.69 -10.61 -5.96
C PHE A 29 7.23 -9.49 -5.03
N ARG A 30 7.96 -8.38 -5.04
CA ARG A 30 7.58 -7.12 -4.38
C ARG A 30 7.37 -6.06 -5.45
N ALA A 31 6.21 -5.41 -5.41
CA ALA A 31 5.87 -4.39 -6.42
C ALA A 31 6.69 -3.11 -6.23
N GLU A 32 7.19 -2.89 -5.02
CA GLU A 32 8.00 -1.75 -4.62
C GLU A 32 9.40 -1.81 -5.25
N ASP A 33 9.90 -3.02 -5.53
CA ASP A 33 11.23 -3.27 -6.10
C ASP A 33 11.24 -3.20 -7.64
N VAL A 34 10.08 -3.06 -8.28
CA VAL A 34 9.97 -3.00 -9.75
C VAL A 34 10.52 -1.64 -10.21
N PRO A 35 11.60 -1.61 -11.02
CA PRO A 35 12.13 -0.36 -11.52
C PRO A 35 11.11 0.36 -12.39
N HIS A 36 10.88 1.64 -12.08
CA HIS A 36 10.05 2.50 -12.90
C HIS A 36 10.93 3.38 -13.80
N ALA A 37 10.54 3.56 -15.07
CA ALA A 37 11.29 4.41 -16.00
C ALA A 37 11.38 5.87 -15.53
N ASP A 38 10.36 6.36 -14.83
CA ASP A 38 10.37 7.67 -14.17
C ASP A 38 9.68 7.60 -12.80
N PRO A 39 10.40 7.24 -11.71
CA PRO A 39 9.79 7.05 -10.39
C PRO A 39 9.12 8.30 -9.82
N ASP A 40 9.61 9.47 -10.23
CA ASP A 40 9.07 10.77 -9.81
C ASP A 40 7.67 11.04 -10.39
N PHE A 41 7.30 10.39 -11.50
CA PHE A 41 5.94 10.46 -12.04
C PHE A 41 4.89 9.97 -11.02
N LEU A 42 5.16 8.89 -10.28
CA LEU A 42 4.22 8.37 -9.27
C LEU A 42 4.05 9.37 -8.12
N VAL A 43 5.13 10.07 -7.74
CA VAL A 43 5.12 11.13 -6.72
C VAL A 43 4.32 12.33 -7.21
N ALA A 44 4.54 12.75 -8.47
CA ALA A 44 3.79 13.83 -9.10
C ALA A 44 2.29 13.51 -9.19
N LEU A 45 1.95 12.27 -9.57
CA LEU A 45 0.58 11.81 -9.68
C LEU A 45 -0.13 11.80 -8.31
N ALA A 46 0.55 11.37 -7.24
CA ALA A 46 0.00 11.45 -5.88
C ALA A 46 -0.34 12.90 -5.51
N ALA A 47 0.58 13.83 -5.78
CA ALA A 47 0.41 15.26 -5.51
C ALA A 47 -0.76 15.86 -6.30
N PHE A 48 -0.85 15.52 -7.60
CA PHE A 48 -1.95 15.91 -8.48
C PHE A 48 -3.30 15.45 -7.92
N VAL A 49 -3.46 14.16 -7.60
CA VAL A 49 -4.73 13.61 -7.09
C VAL A 49 -5.11 14.26 -5.77
N ARG A 50 -4.15 14.47 -4.86
CA ARG A 50 -4.41 15.16 -3.59
C ARG A 50 -4.88 16.58 -3.83
N ARG A 51 -4.22 17.34 -4.71
CA ARG A 51 -4.58 18.73 -5.00
C ARG A 51 -5.99 18.83 -5.56
N LYS A 52 -6.35 17.97 -6.53
CA LYS A 52 -7.71 17.94 -7.10
C LYS A 52 -8.76 17.49 -6.09
N SER A 53 -8.44 16.55 -5.21
CA SER A 53 -9.35 16.17 -4.10
C SER A 53 -9.56 17.31 -3.11
N ARG A 54 -8.53 18.13 -2.84
CA ARG A 54 -8.61 19.29 -1.95
C ARG A 54 -9.37 20.45 -2.58
N GLU A 55 -9.18 20.69 -3.88
CA GLU A 55 -9.94 21.67 -4.68
C GLU A 55 -11.44 21.40 -4.58
N ARG A 56 -11.86 20.14 -4.83
CA ARG A 56 -13.25 19.72 -4.65
C ARG A 56 -13.76 19.98 -3.23
N ALA A 57 -12.96 19.66 -2.21
CA ALA A 57 -13.35 19.84 -0.82
C ALA A 57 -13.52 21.32 -0.43
N MET A 58 -12.85 22.25 -1.10
CA MET A 58 -13.05 23.70 -0.91
C MET A 58 -14.43 24.17 -1.38
N ALA A 59 -15.14 23.41 -2.20
CA ALA A 59 -16.47 23.77 -2.67
C ALA A 59 -17.59 23.34 -1.69
N ILE A 60 -17.25 22.90 -0.48
CA ILE A 60 -18.24 22.53 0.53
C ILE A 60 -19.11 23.73 0.90
N SER A 61 -20.42 23.53 0.98
CA SER A 61 -21.38 24.57 1.36
C SER A 61 -21.26 24.94 2.84
N GLY A 62 -21.82 26.10 3.21
CA GLY A 62 -21.87 26.55 4.61
C GLY A 62 -20.56 27.10 5.17
N GLN A 63 -19.57 27.37 4.32
CA GLN A 63 -18.35 28.06 4.74
C GLN A 63 -18.64 29.50 5.13
N LEU A 64 -17.90 30.02 6.11
CA LEU A 64 -17.97 31.40 6.52
C LEU A 64 -17.56 32.30 5.34
N PRO A 65 -18.44 33.23 4.88
CA PRO A 65 -18.12 34.11 3.76
C PRO A 65 -16.82 34.90 4.00
N GLY A 66 -15.93 34.90 3.02
CA GLY A 66 -14.60 35.54 3.11
C GLY A 66 -13.51 34.71 3.80
N TYR A 67 -13.88 33.63 4.51
CA TYR A 67 -12.97 32.75 5.25
C TYR A 67 -13.02 31.30 4.75
N GLY A 68 -13.36 31.12 3.48
CA GLY A 68 -13.31 29.81 2.83
C GLY A 68 -11.91 29.22 2.87
N VAL A 69 -11.84 27.89 2.92
CA VAL A 69 -10.58 27.14 2.95
C VAL A 69 -9.76 27.49 1.71
N LYS A 70 -8.51 27.91 1.92
CA LYS A 70 -7.53 28.12 0.84
C LYS A 70 -6.58 26.93 0.80
N VAL A 71 -6.50 26.26 -0.34
CA VAL A 71 -5.54 25.18 -0.55
C VAL A 71 -4.28 25.79 -1.17
N GLY A 72 -3.15 25.63 -0.48
CA GLY A 72 -1.86 26.07 -0.99
C GLY A 72 -1.39 25.26 -2.19
N HIS A 73 -0.32 25.73 -2.80
CA HIS A 73 0.33 25.09 -3.94
C HIS A 73 1.43 24.12 -3.52
N ASP A 74 2.04 24.35 -2.34
CA ASP A 74 3.14 23.55 -1.83
C ASP A 74 2.67 22.37 -0.99
N PHE A 75 3.16 21.19 -1.34
CA PHE A 75 2.95 19.96 -0.61
C PHE A 75 4.29 19.26 -0.33
N SER A 76 4.24 18.26 0.53
CA SER A 76 5.27 17.26 0.69
C SER A 76 4.65 15.89 0.48
N VAL A 77 5.19 15.15 -0.47
CA VAL A 77 4.86 13.75 -0.68
C VAL A 77 5.83 12.92 0.14
N ILE A 78 5.30 12.18 1.11
CA ILE A 78 6.04 11.25 1.94
C ILE A 78 5.85 9.87 1.31
N THR A 79 6.85 9.34 0.63
CA THR A 79 6.86 7.93 0.20
C THR A 79 7.18 7.07 1.42
N LEU A 80 6.20 6.27 1.84
CA LEU A 80 6.31 5.40 3.00
C LEU A 80 7.17 4.18 2.67
N ASP A 81 7.85 3.69 3.70
CA ASP A 81 8.82 2.61 3.65
C ASP A 81 8.59 1.73 4.88
N ASP A 82 8.74 0.42 4.72
CA ASP A 82 8.45 -0.56 5.76
C ASP A 82 9.48 -0.58 6.89
N THR A 83 10.67 0.00 6.68
CA THR A 83 11.71 0.18 7.68
C THR A 83 11.59 1.51 8.44
N GLY A 84 10.61 2.35 8.09
CA GLY A 84 10.44 3.69 8.64
C GLY A 84 11.32 4.76 8.01
N GLN A 85 12.17 4.39 7.04
CA GLN A 85 13.03 5.32 6.31
C GLN A 85 12.27 5.98 5.16
N HIS A 86 11.27 6.78 5.51
CA HIS A 86 10.41 7.45 4.54
C HIS A 86 11.17 8.48 3.71
N ARG A 87 10.84 8.58 2.42
CA ARG A 87 11.37 9.61 1.52
C ARG A 87 10.44 10.81 1.47
N TYR A 88 10.97 12.01 1.64
CA TYR A 88 10.21 13.26 1.66
C TYR A 88 10.52 14.10 0.42
N THR A 89 9.54 14.27 -0.47
CA THR A 89 9.70 15.05 -1.69
C THR A 89 8.84 16.30 -1.63
N ARG A 90 9.47 17.48 -1.72
CA ARG A 90 8.75 18.76 -1.86
C ARG A 90 8.20 18.88 -3.28
N VAL A 91 6.94 19.27 -3.38
CA VAL A 91 6.24 19.42 -4.66
C VAL A 91 5.44 20.71 -4.67
N HIS A 92 5.41 21.38 -5.81
CA HIS A 92 4.59 22.55 -6.07
C HIS A 92 3.56 22.20 -7.14
N VAL A 93 2.28 22.53 -6.92
CA VAL A 93 1.19 22.20 -7.86
C VAL A 93 0.50 23.47 -8.32
N ASP A 94 0.74 23.80 -9.59
CA ASP A 94 0.09 24.91 -10.29
C ASP A 94 -1.13 24.42 -11.06
N GLU A 95 -2.25 25.12 -10.93
CA GLU A 95 -3.43 24.82 -11.74
C GLU A 95 -3.30 25.44 -13.14
N VAL A 96 -3.82 24.72 -14.13
CA VAL A 96 -4.00 25.29 -15.47
C VAL A 96 -5.35 26.01 -15.48
N VAL A 97 -5.30 27.34 -15.56
CA VAL A 97 -6.49 28.20 -15.55
C VAL A 97 -7.46 27.77 -16.66
N GLY A 98 -8.72 27.51 -16.29
CA GLY A 98 -9.77 27.12 -17.23
C GLY A 98 -9.79 25.65 -17.64
N GLN A 99 -8.83 24.82 -17.18
CA GLN A 99 -8.79 23.39 -17.47
C GLN A 99 -9.00 22.55 -16.20
N LEU A 100 -10.26 22.21 -15.94
CA LEU A 100 -10.63 21.26 -14.89
C LEU A 100 -9.92 19.92 -15.13
N GLY A 101 -9.43 19.29 -14.05
CA GLY A 101 -8.69 18.03 -14.16
C GLY A 101 -7.25 18.16 -14.67
N SER A 102 -6.72 19.38 -14.84
CA SER A 102 -5.34 19.61 -15.26
C SER A 102 -4.52 20.37 -14.21
N ALA A 103 -3.25 20.04 -14.05
CA ALA A 103 -2.30 20.78 -13.23
C ALA A 103 -0.85 20.50 -13.67
N VAL A 104 0.05 21.43 -13.37
CA VAL A 104 1.49 21.23 -13.52
C VAL A 104 2.08 20.96 -12.14
N VAL A 105 2.65 19.78 -11.97
CA VAL A 105 3.37 19.41 -10.75
C VAL A 105 4.86 19.60 -10.97
N THR A 106 5.49 20.42 -10.14
CA THR A 106 6.93 20.65 -10.14
C THR A 106 7.55 19.97 -8.92
N LEU A 107 8.56 19.13 -9.14
CA LEU A 107 9.33 18.49 -8.07
C LEU A 107 10.80 18.41 -8.50
N ALA A 108 11.71 18.82 -7.61
CA ALA A 108 13.09 19.13 -7.99
C ALA A 108 13.14 20.04 -9.23
N ASP A 109 13.85 19.63 -10.29
CA ASP A 109 13.94 20.36 -11.56
C ASP A 109 13.01 19.81 -12.66
N LYS A 110 12.12 18.87 -12.31
CA LYS A 110 11.19 18.24 -13.26
C LYS A 110 9.80 18.85 -13.19
N LYS A 111 9.12 18.91 -14.34
CA LYS A 111 7.74 19.36 -14.47
C LYS A 111 6.88 18.28 -15.11
N TYR A 112 5.70 18.09 -14.54
CA TYR A 112 4.71 17.10 -14.94
C TYR A 112 3.40 17.82 -15.21
N ALA A 113 3.13 18.13 -16.47
CA ALA A 113 1.82 18.61 -16.91
C ALA A 113 0.87 17.41 -16.99
N ILE A 114 0.01 17.25 -15.99
CA ILE A 114 -0.91 16.12 -15.86
C ILE A 114 -2.33 16.59 -16.15
N THR A 115 -2.98 15.90 -17.08
CA THR A 115 -4.40 16.03 -17.39
C THR A 115 -5.08 14.69 -17.15
N SER A 116 -6.05 14.64 -16.24
CA SER A 116 -6.81 13.43 -15.93
C SER A 116 -8.18 13.45 -16.62
N HIS A 117 -8.56 12.33 -17.23
CA HIS A 117 -9.90 12.12 -17.79
C HIS A 117 -10.80 11.31 -16.85
N SER A 118 -10.25 10.70 -15.80
CA SER A 118 -10.99 9.93 -14.80
C SER A 118 -11.57 10.82 -13.70
N ARG A 119 -12.58 10.30 -12.99
CA ARG A 119 -13.15 10.94 -11.80
C ARG A 119 -12.23 10.72 -10.60
N LEU A 120 -12.29 11.63 -9.64
CA LEU A 120 -11.43 11.58 -8.44
C LEU A 120 -11.61 10.35 -7.55
N ASN A 121 -12.74 9.65 -7.67
CA ASN A 121 -13.04 8.46 -6.89
C ASN A 121 -12.79 7.17 -7.67
N ASP A 122 -12.41 7.26 -8.95
CA ASP A 122 -12.07 6.08 -9.72
C ASP A 122 -10.73 5.54 -9.22
N ILE A 123 -10.64 4.22 -9.07
CA ILE A 123 -9.37 3.56 -8.74
C ILE A 123 -8.43 3.62 -9.94
N CYS A 124 -8.95 3.39 -11.15
CA CYS A 124 -8.19 3.50 -12.38
C CYS A 124 -8.24 4.93 -12.91
N ILE A 125 -7.09 5.61 -12.90
CA ILE A 125 -6.93 6.95 -13.45
C ILE A 125 -6.19 6.87 -14.78
N SER A 126 -6.81 7.40 -15.84
CA SER A 126 -6.21 7.56 -17.15
C SER A 126 -6.12 9.02 -17.55
N GLY A 127 -5.10 9.37 -18.30
CA GLY A 127 -4.85 10.73 -18.70
C GLY A 127 -3.60 10.88 -19.54
N GLU A 128 -3.11 12.12 -19.61
CA GLU A 128 -1.86 12.46 -20.27
C GLU A 128 -0.92 13.12 -19.28
N CYS A 129 0.36 12.78 -19.37
CA CYS A 129 1.44 13.46 -18.66
C CYS A 129 2.49 13.91 -19.67
N ASN A 130 2.74 15.22 -19.77
CA ASN A 130 3.66 15.80 -20.76
C ASN A 130 3.35 15.33 -22.20
N GLY A 131 2.07 15.18 -22.53
CA GLY A 131 1.58 14.70 -23.83
C GLY A 131 1.68 13.19 -24.07
N GLN A 132 2.15 12.41 -23.09
CA GLN A 132 2.18 10.95 -23.17
C GLN A 132 1.00 10.35 -22.39
N PRO A 133 0.26 9.39 -22.97
CA PRO A 133 -0.85 8.75 -22.26
C PRO A 133 -0.33 7.90 -21.10
N PHE A 134 -1.08 7.87 -19.99
CA PHE A 134 -0.82 7.00 -18.86
C PHE A 134 -2.11 6.36 -18.35
N THR A 135 -1.96 5.21 -17.70
CA THR A 135 -3.02 4.54 -16.94
C THR A 135 -2.43 4.04 -15.64
N ALA A 136 -2.90 4.56 -14.51
CA ALA A 136 -2.41 4.25 -13.17
C ALA A 136 -3.56 3.84 -12.24
N GLN A 137 -3.25 3.12 -11.17
CA GLN A 137 -4.19 2.83 -10.09
C GLN A 137 -3.88 3.71 -8.88
N ILE A 138 -4.93 4.30 -8.31
CA ILE A 138 -4.87 5.17 -7.15
C ILE A 138 -5.91 4.73 -6.13
N GLU A 139 -5.45 4.24 -4.99
CA GLU A 139 -6.31 3.88 -3.87
C GLU A 139 -6.06 4.81 -2.68
N ARG A 140 -7.13 5.14 -1.94
CA ARG A 140 -7.06 6.05 -0.78
C ARG A 140 -7.23 5.25 0.49
N GLY A 141 -6.29 5.43 1.39
CA GLY A 141 -6.21 4.74 2.66
C GLY A 141 -5.70 3.31 2.51
N THR A 142 -5.00 2.86 3.53
CA THR A 142 -4.70 1.45 3.79
C THR A 142 -5.29 1.07 5.14
N PRO A 143 -5.49 -0.23 5.45
CA PRO A 143 -5.91 -0.65 6.78
C PRO A 143 -4.97 -0.16 7.90
N ARG A 144 -3.68 0.02 7.57
CA ARG A 144 -2.65 0.54 8.49
C ARG A 144 -2.62 2.07 8.57
N ASN A 145 -2.94 2.76 7.47
CA ASN A 145 -2.85 4.21 7.38
C ASN A 145 -3.98 4.79 6.51
N PRO A 146 -5.06 5.33 7.10
CA PRO A 146 -6.18 5.90 6.34
C PRO A 146 -5.82 7.20 5.59
N LEU A 147 -4.68 7.82 5.91
CA LEU A 147 -4.20 9.04 5.23
C LEU A 147 -3.28 8.73 4.04
N ALA A 148 -2.87 7.46 3.88
CA ALA A 148 -2.03 7.04 2.78
C ALA A 148 -2.80 7.00 1.45
N MET A 149 -2.05 7.02 0.37
CA MET A 149 -2.50 6.84 -0.99
C MET A 149 -1.57 5.85 -1.66
N LEU A 150 -2.12 4.77 -2.17
CA LEU A 150 -1.39 3.78 -2.95
C LEU A 150 -1.41 4.21 -4.41
N VAL A 151 -0.23 4.33 -5.00
CA VAL A 151 -0.06 4.70 -6.40
C VAL A 151 0.64 3.56 -7.10
N GLN A 152 0.03 3.04 -8.17
CA GLN A 152 0.59 1.93 -8.93
C GLN A 152 0.59 2.25 -10.43
N HIS A 153 1.74 2.05 -11.06
CA HIS A 153 1.94 2.27 -12.49
C HIS A 153 3.04 1.33 -13.01
N ASN A 154 2.80 0.68 -14.15
CA ASN A 154 3.74 -0.23 -14.81
C ASN A 154 4.41 -1.28 -13.91
N GLY A 155 3.65 -1.82 -12.95
CA GLY A 155 4.13 -2.85 -12.02
C GLY A 155 4.80 -2.31 -10.76
N THR A 156 5.25 -1.04 -10.76
CA THR A 156 5.74 -0.33 -9.57
C THR A 156 4.58 0.14 -8.72
N ARG A 157 4.69 -0.04 -7.40
CA ARG A 157 3.72 0.46 -6.42
C ARG A 157 4.44 1.26 -5.35
N ILE A 158 3.88 2.40 -4.97
CA ILE A 158 4.33 3.19 -3.82
C ILE A 158 3.16 3.50 -2.90
N GLU A 159 3.41 3.48 -1.59
CA GLU A 159 2.50 4.03 -0.59
C GLU A 159 2.96 5.45 -0.25
N THR A 160 2.06 6.43 -0.29
CA THR A 160 2.41 7.84 -0.09
C THR A 160 1.45 8.57 0.83
N MET A 161 1.94 9.55 1.56
CA MET A 161 1.10 10.58 2.18
C MET A 161 1.37 11.92 1.53
N VAL A 162 0.33 12.62 1.08
CA VAL A 162 0.47 13.96 0.51
C VAL A 162 -0.08 15.00 1.48
N VAL A 163 0.84 15.72 2.12
CA VAL A 163 0.58 16.61 3.25
C VAL A 163 1.18 17.99 3.05
N SER A 164 0.90 18.93 3.94
CA SER A 164 1.56 20.24 3.91
C SER A 164 3.03 20.13 4.33
N PRO A 165 3.90 21.05 3.88
CA PRO A 165 5.26 21.24 4.38
C PRO A 165 5.45 21.04 5.89
N ARG A 166 4.66 21.78 6.67
CA ARG A 166 4.73 21.75 8.14
C ARG A 166 4.31 20.41 8.72
N MET A 167 3.33 19.74 8.11
CA MET A 167 2.90 18.40 8.56
C MET A 167 4.01 17.38 8.30
N ALA A 168 4.71 17.45 7.17
CA ALA A 168 5.84 16.57 6.90
C ALA A 168 6.99 16.75 7.90
N GLU A 169 7.33 18.00 8.26
CA GLU A 169 8.33 18.29 9.29
C GLU A 169 7.96 17.73 10.67
N LEU A 170 6.66 17.72 11.00
CA LEU A 170 6.16 17.10 12.23
C LEU A 170 6.14 15.57 12.14
N TYR A 171 5.82 15.03 10.97
CA TYR A 171 5.78 13.58 10.74
C TYR A 171 7.17 12.94 10.89
N GLN A 172 8.24 13.63 10.50
CA GLN A 172 9.63 13.20 10.72
C GLN A 172 9.98 12.96 12.20
N LYS A 173 9.23 13.58 13.13
CA LYS A 173 9.44 13.42 14.58
C LYS A 173 8.64 12.26 15.16
N MET A 174 7.77 11.62 14.37
CA MET A 174 7.01 10.46 14.82
C MET A 174 7.93 9.25 14.90
N PRO A 175 8.00 8.55 16.05
CA PRO A 175 8.78 7.32 16.15
C PRO A 175 8.24 6.26 15.20
N PHE A 176 9.15 5.60 14.48
CA PHE A 176 8.79 4.39 13.75
C PHE A 176 8.38 3.30 14.74
N LYS A 177 7.18 2.76 14.55
CA LYS A 177 6.68 1.61 15.30
C LYS A 177 6.76 0.40 14.36
N PRO A 178 7.81 -0.45 14.46
CA PRO A 178 7.81 -1.69 13.69
C PRO A 178 6.54 -2.47 14.05
N ALA A 179 5.92 -3.08 13.04
CA ALA A 179 4.86 -4.05 13.32
C ALA A 179 5.44 -5.13 14.24
N PRO A 180 4.72 -5.55 15.29
CA PRO A 180 5.17 -6.68 16.08
C PRO A 180 5.36 -7.87 15.14
N ASP A 181 6.52 -8.52 15.22
CA ASP A 181 6.81 -9.71 14.42
C ASP A 181 5.98 -10.89 14.96
N MET A 182 4.76 -10.98 14.45
CA MET A 182 3.84 -12.07 14.74
C MET A 182 3.91 -13.16 13.66
N SER A 183 4.92 -13.15 12.78
CA SER A 183 5.04 -14.14 11.69
C SER A 183 5.18 -15.57 12.21
N LYS A 184 5.73 -15.71 13.41
CA LYS A 184 5.83 -16.98 14.12
C LYS A 184 4.54 -17.41 14.80
N TYR A 185 3.49 -16.60 14.83
CA TYR A 185 2.28 -16.93 15.58
C TYR A 185 1.06 -17.06 14.68
N VAL A 186 0.25 -18.08 14.95
CA VAL A 186 -1.16 -18.09 14.53
C VAL A 186 -1.96 -17.51 15.67
N LEU A 187 -2.48 -16.30 15.46
CA LEU A 187 -3.29 -15.58 16.44
C LEU A 187 -4.79 -15.81 16.18
N SER A 188 -5.59 -15.69 17.24
CA SER A 188 -7.04 -15.68 17.11
C SER A 188 -7.52 -14.36 16.49
N PRO A 189 -8.12 -14.35 15.28
CA PRO A 189 -8.57 -13.10 14.64
C PRO A 189 -9.84 -12.53 15.28
N MET A 190 -10.53 -13.34 16.09
CA MET A 190 -11.82 -13.03 16.68
C MET A 190 -11.95 -13.76 18.03
N PRO A 191 -12.74 -13.22 18.98
CA PRO A 191 -13.02 -13.96 20.20
C PRO A 191 -13.94 -15.15 19.89
N GLY A 192 -13.69 -16.30 20.49
CA GLY A 192 -14.46 -17.51 20.20
C GLY A 192 -13.93 -18.75 20.92
N LEU A 193 -14.61 -19.88 20.71
CA LEU A 193 -14.22 -21.18 21.26
C LEU A 193 -13.27 -21.89 20.29
N LEU A 194 -12.11 -22.34 20.78
CA LEU A 194 -11.19 -23.15 19.99
C LEU A 194 -11.73 -24.58 19.88
N VAL A 195 -12.35 -24.92 18.75
CA VAL A 195 -13.01 -26.23 18.53
C VAL A 195 -11.99 -27.33 18.21
N ASP A 196 -10.91 -26.97 17.53
CA ASP A 196 -9.90 -27.92 17.09
C ASP A 196 -8.52 -27.27 16.91
N VAL A 197 -7.48 -28.03 17.21
CA VAL A 197 -6.08 -27.70 16.87
C VAL A 197 -5.56 -28.86 16.03
N ALA A 198 -5.38 -28.60 14.73
CA ALA A 198 -5.11 -29.61 13.72
C ALA A 198 -3.62 -29.97 13.60
N VAL A 199 -2.75 -29.31 14.38
CA VAL A 199 -1.29 -29.45 14.29
C VAL A 199 -0.68 -29.87 15.62
N GLN A 200 0.47 -30.55 15.56
CA GLN A 200 1.21 -31.02 16.73
C GLN A 200 2.60 -30.36 16.82
N VAL A 201 3.12 -30.26 18.04
CA VAL A 201 4.50 -29.77 18.26
C VAL A 201 5.51 -30.63 17.48
N GLY A 202 6.40 -29.99 16.73
CA GLY A 202 7.39 -30.63 15.86
C GLY A 202 6.87 -30.93 14.44
N GLN A 203 5.58 -30.73 14.15
CA GLN A 203 5.04 -30.92 12.81
C GLN A 203 5.53 -29.84 11.85
N LYS A 204 5.95 -30.25 10.65
CA LYS A 204 6.15 -29.34 9.52
C LYS A 204 4.80 -28.98 8.93
N VAL A 205 4.55 -27.68 8.76
CA VAL A 205 3.36 -27.17 8.09
C VAL A 205 3.74 -26.36 6.87
N GLN A 206 2.91 -26.39 5.84
CA GLN A 206 3.05 -25.54 4.65
C GLN A 206 2.15 -24.30 4.75
N ALA A 207 2.52 -23.23 4.05
CA ALA A 207 1.67 -22.07 3.88
C ALA A 207 0.29 -22.49 3.32
N GLY A 208 -0.79 -22.05 3.97
CA GLY A 208 -2.15 -22.45 3.63
C GLY A 208 -2.62 -23.78 4.25
N GLU A 209 -1.78 -24.47 5.00
CA GLU A 209 -2.19 -25.66 5.77
C GLU A 209 -3.06 -25.26 6.96
N ARG A 210 -4.07 -26.08 7.27
CA ARG A 210 -5.00 -25.85 8.39
C ARG A 210 -4.27 -26.02 9.72
N VAL A 211 -4.39 -25.03 10.60
CA VAL A 211 -3.76 -25.00 11.93
C VAL A 211 -4.77 -25.18 13.06
N ALA A 212 -5.88 -24.44 13.03
CA ALA A 212 -6.87 -24.43 14.10
C ALA A 212 -8.27 -24.10 13.55
N VAL A 213 -9.31 -24.42 14.31
CA VAL A 213 -10.70 -24.05 14.01
C VAL A 213 -11.31 -23.36 15.21
N ILE A 214 -11.85 -22.16 14.98
CA ILE A 214 -12.52 -21.35 16.01
C ILE A 214 -13.99 -21.28 15.68
N GLU A 215 -14.84 -21.51 16.68
CA GLU A 215 -16.27 -21.22 16.60
C GLU A 215 -16.55 -19.86 17.25
N ALA A 216 -17.21 -18.96 16.53
CA ALA A 216 -17.94 -17.88 17.16
C ALA A 216 -19.28 -17.68 16.49
N MET A 217 -20.27 -17.27 17.29
CA MET A 217 -21.64 -17.03 16.81
C MET A 217 -22.22 -18.21 16.00
N LYS A 218 -21.91 -19.46 16.41
CA LYS A 218 -22.32 -20.72 15.76
C LYS A 218 -21.76 -20.93 14.34
N MET A 219 -20.66 -20.25 14.01
CA MET A 219 -19.93 -20.45 12.76
C MET A 219 -18.48 -20.81 13.06
N GLU A 220 -18.00 -21.85 12.40
CA GLU A 220 -16.61 -22.29 12.44
C GLU A 220 -15.78 -21.54 11.39
N ASN A 221 -14.63 -21.01 11.82
CA ASN A 221 -13.63 -20.37 10.98
C ASN A 221 -12.32 -21.15 11.08
N VAL A 222 -11.80 -21.57 9.93
CA VAL A 222 -10.55 -22.30 9.83
C VAL A 222 -9.39 -21.31 9.74
N LEU A 223 -8.39 -21.49 10.60
CA LEU A 223 -7.14 -20.75 10.58
C LEU A 223 -6.08 -21.53 9.83
N PHE A 224 -5.30 -20.82 9.01
CA PHE A 224 -4.26 -21.39 8.15
C PHE A 224 -2.88 -20.86 8.53
N ALA A 225 -1.83 -21.64 8.27
CA ALA A 225 -0.46 -21.20 8.40
C ALA A 225 -0.14 -20.12 7.35
N ALA A 226 0.44 -19.00 7.78
CA ALA A 226 0.77 -17.89 6.88
C ALA A 226 2.03 -18.15 6.03
N ALA A 227 2.91 -19.04 6.50
CA ALA A 227 4.16 -19.42 5.86
C ALA A 227 4.53 -20.87 6.20
N ASP A 228 5.46 -21.44 5.45
CA ASP A 228 6.07 -22.73 5.78
C ASP A 228 6.82 -22.63 7.11
N GLY A 229 6.68 -23.64 7.97
CA GLY A 229 7.30 -23.61 9.30
C GLY A 229 7.24 -24.94 10.04
N ILE A 230 7.89 -24.98 11.20
CA ILE A 230 7.79 -26.11 12.15
C ILE A 230 7.06 -25.60 13.37
N VAL A 231 6.04 -26.33 13.83
CA VAL A 231 5.31 -25.99 15.05
C VAL A 231 6.25 -26.10 16.26
N GLY A 232 6.61 -24.98 16.86
CA GLY A 232 7.45 -24.91 18.05
C GLY A 232 6.64 -25.16 19.33
N LYS A 233 5.50 -24.47 19.48
CA LYS A 233 4.58 -24.65 20.63
C LYS A 233 3.12 -24.53 20.22
N VAL A 234 2.26 -25.28 20.91
CA VAL A 234 0.81 -25.06 20.92
C VAL A 234 0.48 -24.36 22.23
N LEU A 235 -0.04 -23.14 22.15
CA LEU A 235 -0.25 -22.22 23.27
C LEU A 235 -1.69 -22.21 23.79
N ALA A 236 -2.64 -22.77 23.03
CA ALA A 236 -4.03 -22.92 23.42
C ALA A 236 -4.54 -24.34 23.12
N ALA A 237 -5.43 -24.84 23.96
CA ALA A 237 -5.98 -26.18 23.86
C ALA A 237 -7.43 -26.15 23.33
N LYS A 238 -7.84 -27.27 22.72
CA LYS A 238 -9.24 -27.47 22.33
C LYS A 238 -10.17 -27.25 23.54
N GLY A 239 -11.19 -26.41 23.35
CA GLY A 239 -12.14 -26.01 24.38
C GLY A 239 -11.83 -24.66 25.04
N ASP A 240 -10.67 -24.05 24.76
CA ASP A 240 -10.32 -22.74 25.30
C ASP A 240 -11.15 -21.62 24.65
N ASN A 241 -11.55 -20.65 25.47
CA ASN A 241 -12.13 -19.39 24.97
C ASN A 241 -11.01 -18.41 24.66
N LEU A 242 -10.87 -18.05 23.39
CA LEU A 242 -9.83 -17.17 22.88
C LEU A 242 -10.31 -15.71 22.88
N THR A 243 -9.40 -14.78 23.17
CA THR A 243 -9.59 -13.34 22.88
C THR A 243 -8.96 -12.96 21.55
N VAL A 244 -9.31 -11.79 21.00
CA VAL A 244 -8.63 -11.23 19.82
C VAL A 244 -7.13 -11.13 20.08
N ASP A 245 -6.34 -11.46 19.07
CA ASP A 245 -4.87 -11.47 19.08
C ASP A 245 -4.22 -12.44 20.08
N GLN A 246 -5.00 -13.34 20.70
CA GLN A 246 -4.44 -14.39 21.56
C GLN A 246 -3.65 -15.42 20.72
N PRO A 247 -2.39 -15.73 21.06
CA PRO A 247 -1.61 -16.75 20.37
C PRO A 247 -2.18 -18.16 20.57
N ILE A 248 -2.28 -18.92 19.48
CA ILE A 248 -2.76 -20.31 19.45
C ILE A 248 -1.60 -21.27 19.19
N VAL A 249 -0.79 -20.96 18.17
CA VAL A 249 0.39 -21.74 17.78
C VAL A 249 1.57 -20.80 17.57
N GLU A 250 2.76 -21.24 18.00
CA GLU A 250 4.06 -20.62 17.75
C GLU A 250 4.90 -21.54 16.84
N PHE A 251 5.45 -21.00 15.76
CA PHE A 251 6.40 -21.65 14.86
C PHE A 251 7.85 -21.38 15.32
N ALA A 252 8.73 -22.36 15.07
CA ALA A 252 10.16 -22.29 15.41
C ALA A 252 10.95 -21.39 14.44
#